data_AF-A0A3D9AK97-F1
#
_entry.id   AF-A0A3D9AK97-F1
#
_cell.length_a   1.000
_cell.length_b   1.000
_cell.length_c   1.000
_cell.angle_alpha   90.00
_cell.angle_beta   90.00
_cell.angle_gamma   90.00
#
_symmetry.space_group_name_H-M   'P 1'
#
loop_
_entity.id
_entity.type
_entity.pdbx_description
1 polymer ?
#
loop_
_entity_poly.entity_id
_entity_poly.type
_entity_poly.pdbx_seq_one_letter_code
_entity_poly.pdbx_strand_id
1 'polypeptide(L)'
;MKKAFLLLSIPLVAMISCTNESIATNTTTTPVSKQEAVQKFNKAMKEVVIEKEPANAKRTSSMELSDYKKNKLLPAAKELISSTGISMKEIEKQTGGDKEKVLTWAVQVYGEYNKQINQNYQSEN
;
A
#
# COMPACT_ATOMS: atom_id res chain seq x y z
N MET A 1 -50.41 43.32 24.93
CA MET A 1 -49.41 43.87 23.99
C MET A 1 -48.66 42.72 23.36
N LYS A 2 -48.28 42.89 22.09
CA LYS A 2 -47.83 41.86 21.16
C LYS A 2 -46.34 41.52 21.34
N LYS A 3 -46.02 40.22 21.27
CA LYS A 3 -44.89 39.59 20.55
C LYS A 3 -43.46 39.95 20.95
N ALA A 4 -42.67 38.94 21.33
CA ALA A 4 -41.39 38.62 20.69
C ALA A 4 -40.89 37.24 21.15
N PHE A 5 -41.04 36.24 20.28
CA PHE A 5 -40.26 35.02 20.30
C PHE A 5 -38.80 35.39 20.00
N LEU A 6 -37.85 35.02 20.85
CA LEU A 6 -36.44 34.95 20.49
C LEU A 6 -36.06 33.48 20.37
N LEU A 7 -36.20 32.98 19.15
CA LEU A 7 -35.67 31.70 18.71
C LEU A 7 -34.14 31.76 18.78
N LEU A 8 -33.56 30.86 19.56
CA LEU A 8 -32.14 30.59 19.63
C LEU A 8 -31.72 29.94 18.30
N SER A 9 -31.25 30.73 17.35
CA SER A 9 -30.63 30.21 16.12
C SER A 9 -29.21 29.78 16.43
N ILE A 10 -29.00 28.48 16.60
CA ILE A 10 -27.67 27.85 16.56
C ILE A 10 -27.29 27.73 15.08
N PRO A 11 -26.24 28.40 14.57
CA PRO A 11 -25.72 28.06 13.27
C PRO A 11 -24.98 26.72 13.39
N LEU A 12 -25.59 25.67 12.85
CA LEU A 12 -24.92 24.41 12.56
C LEU A 12 -23.88 24.70 11.47
N VAL A 13 -22.63 24.90 11.87
CA VAL A 13 -21.50 25.00 10.94
C VAL A 13 -21.28 23.60 10.36
N ALA A 14 -21.96 23.32 9.25
CA ALA A 14 -21.63 22.19 8.40
C ALA A 14 -20.34 22.53 7.62
N MET A 15 -19.19 22.14 8.18
CA MET A 15 -17.94 22.08 7.41
C MET A 15 -18.04 20.91 6.44
N ILE A 16 -18.70 21.11 5.31
CA ILE A 16 -18.56 20.24 4.15
C ILE A 16 -17.49 20.87 3.27
N SER A 17 -16.24 20.49 3.48
CA SER A 17 -15.18 20.73 2.51
C SER A 17 -14.17 19.59 2.55
N CYS A 18 -14.45 18.55 1.77
CA CYS A 18 -13.40 17.72 1.20
C CYS A 18 -13.22 18.16 -0.25
N THR A 19 -12.62 19.33 -0.43
CA THR A 19 -11.98 19.67 -1.70
C THR A 19 -10.78 18.75 -1.86
N ASN A 20 -10.97 17.65 -2.59
CA ASN A 20 -9.86 17.03 -3.30
C ASN A 20 -9.38 18.06 -4.33
N GLU A 21 -8.16 18.57 -4.18
CA GLU A 21 -7.07 18.44 -5.16
C GLU A 21 -5.89 19.38 -4.86
N SER A 22 -4.70 18.77 -4.99
CA SER A 22 -3.38 19.35 -5.31
C SER A 22 -2.48 19.99 -4.25
N ILE A 23 -1.37 19.26 -4.07
CA ILE A 23 0.04 19.70 -3.99
C ILE A 23 0.46 20.39 -2.67
N ALA A 24 1.01 19.56 -1.78
CA ALA A 24 2.05 19.97 -0.87
C ALA A 24 3.28 19.07 -1.11
N THR A 25 4.25 19.60 -1.86
CA THR A 25 5.64 19.16 -1.80
C THR A 25 6.16 19.46 -0.40
N ASN A 26 6.09 18.49 0.49
CA ASN A 26 6.88 18.43 1.72
C ASN A 26 7.07 16.96 2.09
N THR A 27 8.34 16.56 2.20
CA THR A 27 8.87 15.30 2.71
C THR A 27 8.36 15.01 4.11
N THR A 28 7.11 14.61 4.20
CA THR A 28 6.49 14.03 5.39
C THR A 28 5.85 12.75 4.89
N THR A 29 6.41 11.62 5.30
CA THR A 29 5.94 10.28 4.96
C THR A 29 4.48 10.14 5.39
N THR A 30 3.54 10.48 4.50
CA THR A 30 2.15 10.09 4.66
C THR A 30 2.14 8.56 4.71
N PRO A 31 1.56 7.93 5.74
CA PRO A 31 1.48 6.48 5.77
C PRO A 31 0.74 6.01 4.51
N VAL A 32 1.45 5.31 3.64
CA VAL A 32 0.88 4.78 2.40
C VAL A 32 -0.21 3.80 2.79
N SER A 33 -1.42 4.01 2.28
CA SER A 33 -2.54 3.13 2.60
C SER A 33 -2.27 1.72 2.07
N LYS A 34 -2.86 0.71 2.71
CA LYS A 34 -2.72 -0.70 2.27
C LYS A 34 -3.15 -0.88 0.81
N GLN A 35 -4.23 -0.21 0.38
CA GLN A 35 -4.70 -0.25 -1.00
C GLN A 35 -3.68 0.31 -2.00
N GLU A 36 -3.10 1.49 -1.71
CA GLU A 36 -2.06 2.09 -2.56
C GLU A 36 -0.81 1.21 -2.62
N ALA A 37 -0.40 0.62 -1.49
CA ALA A 37 0.75 -0.28 -1.43
C ALA A 37 0.51 -1.55 -2.27
N VAL A 38 -0.71 -2.11 -2.24
CA VAL A 38 -1.12 -3.23 -3.10
C VAL A 38 -1.08 -2.84 -4.58
N GLN A 39 -1.54 -1.64 -4.94
CA GLN A 39 -1.47 -1.15 -6.33
C GLN A 39 -0.03 -0.99 -6.82
N LYS A 40 0.86 -0.43 -5.99
CA LYS A 40 2.29 -0.32 -6.29
C LYS A 40 2.94 -1.70 -6.45
N PHE A 41 2.62 -2.65 -5.58
CA PHE A 41 3.11 -4.01 -5.68
C PHE A 41 2.62 -4.71 -6.96
N ASN A 42 1.34 -4.58 -7.31
CA ASN A 42 0.78 -5.08 -8.57
C ASN A 42 1.48 -4.49 -9.80
N LYS A 43 1.75 -3.19 -9.79
CA LYS A 43 2.47 -2.51 -10.86
C LYS A 43 3.89 -3.05 -10.99
N ALA A 44 4.63 -3.16 -9.88
CA ALA A 44 5.98 -3.70 -9.86
C ALA A 44 6.03 -5.14 -10.38
N MET A 45 5.08 -6.00 -9.99
CA MET A 45 4.95 -7.37 -10.52
C MET A 45 4.77 -7.40 -12.04
N LYS A 46 3.92 -6.53 -12.60
CA LYS A 46 3.72 -6.45 -14.05
C LYS A 46 4.98 -5.96 -14.77
N GLU A 47 5.64 -4.94 -14.22
CA GLU A 47 6.85 -4.38 -14.79
C GLU A 47 7.98 -5.41 -14.85
N VAL A 48 8.23 -6.16 -13.77
CA VAL A 48 9.31 -7.16 -13.77
C VAL A 48 9.04 -8.34 -14.71
N VAL A 49 7.78 -8.65 -15.02
CA VAL A 49 7.45 -9.69 -16.00
C VAL A 49 7.82 -9.24 -17.42
N ILE A 50 7.51 -7.99 -17.75
CA ILE A 50 7.71 -7.41 -19.09
C ILE A 50 9.17 -6.97 -19.31
N GLU A 51 9.85 -6.55 -18.25
CA GLU A 51 11.22 -6.03 -18.32
C GLU A 51 12.21 -7.13 -18.75
N LYS A 52 12.95 -6.84 -19.82
CA LYS A 52 14.06 -7.68 -20.27
C LYS A 52 15.19 -7.59 -19.26
N GLU A 53 15.70 -8.75 -18.85
CA GLU A 53 16.86 -8.81 -17.98
C GLU A 53 18.11 -8.34 -18.74
N PRO A 54 19.04 -7.66 -18.04
CA PRO A 54 20.34 -7.37 -18.63
C PRO A 54 21.09 -8.68 -18.93
N ALA A 55 21.93 -8.67 -19.97
CA ALA A 55 22.58 -9.87 -20.49
C ALA A 55 23.47 -10.60 -19.46
N ASN A 56 23.95 -9.88 -18.45
CA ASN A 56 24.79 -10.38 -17.35
C ASN A 56 24.00 -10.72 -16.07
N ALA A 57 22.67 -10.78 -16.11
CA ALA A 57 21.87 -11.11 -14.94
C ALA A 57 22.17 -12.54 -14.46
N LYS A 58 22.50 -12.68 -13.18
CA LYS A 58 22.69 -13.98 -12.54
C LYS A 58 21.32 -14.65 -12.37
N ARG A 59 21.10 -15.76 -13.07
CA ARG A 59 19.91 -16.61 -12.91
C ARG A 59 20.24 -17.75 -11.95
N THR A 60 19.42 -17.96 -10.93
CA THR A 60 19.57 -19.06 -9.97
C THR A 60 18.94 -20.34 -10.51
N SER A 61 17.79 -20.23 -11.19
CA SER A 61 17.11 -21.33 -11.89
C SER A 61 16.09 -20.78 -12.92
N SER A 62 15.57 -21.62 -13.83
CA SER A 62 14.63 -21.18 -14.88
C SER A 62 13.21 -20.85 -14.38
N MET A 63 12.86 -21.25 -13.14
CA MET A 63 11.53 -21.02 -12.56
C MET A 63 11.51 -19.91 -11.51
N GLU A 64 12.67 -19.53 -10.97
CA GLU A 64 12.78 -18.46 -9.98
C GLU A 64 13.05 -17.11 -10.67
N LEU A 65 12.53 -16.04 -10.05
CA LEU A 65 12.91 -14.67 -10.42
C LEU A 65 14.43 -14.52 -10.27
N SER A 66 15.10 -13.92 -11.26
CA SER A 66 16.51 -13.56 -11.14
C SER A 66 16.73 -12.55 -10.01
N ASP A 67 17.97 -12.46 -9.51
CA ASP A 67 18.35 -11.48 -8.49
C ASP A 67 18.03 -10.04 -8.93
N TYR A 68 18.14 -9.76 -10.24
CA TYR A 68 17.78 -8.46 -10.82
C TYR A 68 16.30 -8.14 -10.61
N LYS A 69 15.41 -9.06 -10.97
CA LYS A 69 13.96 -8.86 -10.83
C LYS A 69 13.53 -8.86 -9.37
N LYS A 70 14.14 -9.69 -8.51
CA LYS A 70 13.94 -9.65 -7.06
C LYS A 70 14.27 -8.27 -6.50
N ASN A 71 15.42 -7.70 -6.87
CA ASN A 71 15.83 -6.36 -6.41
C ASN A 71 14.86 -5.26 -6.84
N LYS A 72 14.27 -5.35 -8.04
CA LYS A 72 13.24 -4.43 -8.53
C LYS A 72 11.94 -4.53 -7.74
N LEU A 73 11.57 -5.74 -7.29
CA LEU A 73 10.35 -5.97 -6.49
C LEU A 73 10.50 -5.56 -5.02
N LEU A 74 11.72 -5.64 -4.46
CA LEU A 74 11.96 -5.44 -3.03
C LEU A 74 11.40 -4.13 -2.46
N PRO A 75 11.55 -2.95 -3.10
CA PRO A 75 11.01 -1.70 -2.55
C PRO A 75 9.49 -1.77 -2.37
N ALA A 76 8.76 -2.22 -3.40
CA ALA A 76 7.31 -2.34 -3.35
C ALA A 76 6.85 -3.43 -2.36
N ALA A 77 7.62 -4.53 -2.24
CA ALA A 77 7.35 -5.58 -1.27
C ALA A 77 7.48 -5.09 0.18
N LYS A 78 8.55 -4.36 0.50
CA LYS A 78 8.76 -3.77 1.83
C LYS A 78 7.71 -2.72 2.16
N GLU A 79 7.33 -1.89 1.19
CA GLU A 79 6.24 -0.91 1.34
C GLU A 79 4.89 -1.59 1.61
N LEU A 80 4.58 -2.68 0.90
CA LEU A 80 3.38 -3.48 1.14
C LEU A 80 3.34 -4.05 2.56
N ILE A 81 4.41 -4.68 3.01
CA ILE A 81 4.50 -5.21 4.38
C ILE A 81 4.36 -4.04 5.38
N SER A 82 5.03 -2.91 5.12
CA SER A 82 4.99 -1.77 6.03
C SER A 82 3.60 -1.13 6.14
N SER A 83 2.78 -1.19 5.09
CA SER A 83 1.38 -0.73 5.11
C SER A 83 0.49 -1.49 6.12
N THR A 84 0.96 -2.61 6.67
CA THR A 84 0.30 -3.35 7.75
C THR A 84 0.61 -2.82 9.15
N GLY A 85 1.43 -1.76 9.26
CA GLY A 85 1.88 -1.17 10.52
C GLY A 85 3.27 -1.66 10.97
N ILE A 86 3.92 -2.51 10.17
CA ILE A 86 5.25 -3.04 10.48
C ILE A 86 6.33 -2.05 10.04
N SER A 87 7.28 -1.75 10.92
CA SER A 87 8.39 -0.84 10.58
C SER A 87 9.42 -1.52 9.67
N MET A 88 10.11 -0.73 8.84
CA MET A 88 11.20 -1.24 7.98
C MET A 88 12.29 -1.96 8.80
N LYS A 89 12.63 -1.46 9.99
CA LYS A 89 13.61 -2.10 10.87
C LYS A 89 13.16 -3.49 11.34
N GLU A 90 11.87 -3.66 11.61
CA GLU A 90 11.31 -4.96 12.00
C GLU A 90 11.28 -5.92 10.80
N ILE A 91 10.98 -5.42 9.59
CA ILE A 91 11.07 -6.21 8.36
C ILE A 91 12.48 -6.76 8.17
N GLU A 92 13.51 -5.92 8.28
CA GLU A 92 14.91 -6.34 8.17
C GLU A 92 15.28 -7.35 9.25
N LYS A 93 14.85 -7.12 10.50
CA LYS A 93 15.15 -8.01 11.62
C LYS A 93 14.52 -9.40 11.45
N GLN A 94 13.26 -9.48 11.04
CA GLN A 94 12.56 -10.76 10.90
C GLN A 94 13.03 -11.56 9.67
N THR A 95 13.43 -10.86 8.61
CA THR A 95 13.91 -11.50 7.39
C THR A 95 15.41 -11.77 7.42
N GLY A 96 16.17 -11.09 8.29
CA GLY A 96 17.63 -11.10 8.26
C GLY A 96 18.21 -10.48 6.99
N GLY A 97 17.45 -9.60 6.32
CA GLY A 97 17.80 -9.02 5.02
C GLY A 97 17.67 -9.98 3.83
N ASP A 98 17.13 -11.18 4.05
CA ASP A 98 16.89 -12.20 3.02
C ASP A 98 15.76 -11.75 2.08
N LYS A 99 16.07 -11.65 0.79
CA LYS A 99 15.17 -11.07 -0.22
C LYS A 99 13.98 -11.97 -0.48
N GLU A 100 14.23 -13.27 -0.51
CA GLU A 100 13.23 -14.32 -0.70
C GLU A 100 12.22 -14.27 0.44
N LYS A 101 12.67 -14.16 1.68
CA LYS A 101 11.78 -14.02 2.84
C LYS A 101 10.93 -12.74 2.78
N VAL A 102 11.51 -11.61 2.38
CA VAL A 102 10.76 -10.36 2.18
C VAL A 102 9.67 -10.56 1.11
N LEU A 103 10.01 -11.16 -0.03
CA LEU A 103 9.05 -11.38 -1.12
C LEU A 103 7.94 -12.37 -0.74
N THR A 104 8.28 -13.47 -0.05
CA THR A 104 7.30 -14.43 0.46
C THR A 104 6.31 -13.75 1.42
N TRP A 105 6.81 -12.92 2.34
CA TRP A 105 5.95 -12.20 3.28
C TRP A 105 5.04 -11.20 2.57
N ALA A 106 5.55 -10.44 1.59
CA ALA A 106 4.73 -9.54 0.79
C ALA A 106 3.60 -10.28 0.05
N VAL A 107 3.85 -11.48 -0.48
CA VAL A 107 2.82 -12.34 -1.10
C VAL A 107 1.77 -12.78 -0.09
N GLN A 108 2.14 -13.09 1.16
CA GLN A 108 1.19 -13.42 2.22
C GLN A 108 0.27 -12.23 2.53
N VAL A 109 0.84 -11.04 2.74
CA VAL A 109 0.09 -9.80 2.99
C VAL A 109 -0.87 -9.50 1.83
N TYR A 110 -0.40 -9.66 0.58
CA TYR A 110 -1.22 -9.50 -0.61
C TYR A 110 -2.41 -10.48 -0.64
N GLY A 111 -2.16 -11.76 -0.33
CA GLY A 111 -3.19 -12.78 -0.26
C GLY A 111 -4.24 -12.51 0.82
N GLU A 112 -3.82 -12.04 2.00
CA GLU A 112 -4.71 -11.63 3.08
C GLU A 112 -5.59 -10.46 2.70
N TYR A 113 -5.03 -9.46 2.01
CA TYR A 113 -5.79 -8.32 1.51
C TYR A 113 -6.90 -8.76 0.54
N ASN A 114 -6.58 -9.63 -0.43
CA ASN A 114 -7.57 -10.12 -1.38
C ASN A 114 -8.67 -10.96 -0.71
N LYS A 115 -8.33 -11.73 0.33
CA LYS A 115 -9.33 -12.46 1.14
C LYS A 115 -10.29 -11.50 1.84
N GLN A 116 -9.77 -10.45 2.48
CA GLN A 116 -10.58 -9.44 3.17
C GLN A 116 -11.54 -8.74 2.20
N ILE A 117 -11.05 -8.35 1.04
CA ILE A 117 -11.89 -7.73 0.00
C ILE A 117 -13.02 -8.67 -0.44
N ASN A 118 -12.71 -9.92 -0.75
CA ASN A 118 -13.71 -10.88 -1.21
C ASN A 118 -14.75 -11.21 -0.13
N GLN A 119 -14.35 -11.24 1.15
CA GLN A 119 -15.29 -11.43 2.27
C GLN A 119 -16.22 -10.24 2.44
N ASN A 120 -15.71 -9.01 2.35
CA ASN A 120 -16.51 -7.80 2.45
C ASN A 120 -17.58 -7.75 1.34
N TYR A 121 -17.21 -8.11 0.10
CA TYR A 121 -18.17 -8.22 -1.01
C TYR A 121 -19.27 -9.26 -0.80
N GLN A 122 -19.01 -10.34 -0.04
CA GLN A 122 -20.03 -11.36 0.26
C GLN A 122 -20.96 -10.97 1.41
N SER A 123 -20.52 -10.13 2.34
CA SER A 123 -21.34 -9.64 3.46
C SER A 123 -22.26 -8.47 3.09
N GLU A 124 -22.02 -7.81 1.95
CA GLU A 124 -22.82 -6.68 1.45
C GLU A 124 -23.96 -7.08 0.48
N ASN A 125 -24.14 -8.39 0.22
CA ASN A 125 -25.18 -8.95 -0.66
C ASN A 125 -26.26 -9.72 0.11
#